data_AF-A0A4R4VQE3-F1
#
_entry.id   AF-A0A4R4VQE3-F1
#
_cell.length_a   1.000
_cell.length_b   1.000
_cell.length_c   1.000
_cell.angle_alpha   90.00
_cell.angle_beta   90.00
_cell.angle_gamma   90.00
#
_symmetry.space_group_name_H-M   'P 1'
#
loop_
_entity.id
_entity.type
_entity.pdbx_description
1 polymer ?
#
loop_
_entity_poly.entity_id
_entity_poly.type
_entity_poly.pdbx_seq_one_letter_code
_entity_poly.pdbx_strand_id
1 'polypeptide(L)'
;MAFTPQTWPGRVIPADREQVELATRKLFGELFPGHPVTSEAIAILNRWFDAGWCVDAIKVALDNLPEGQEGFQPQRGDRESPEDFLVRRLRKWFRDSDDDFERNARLAPPRAGQSLDMHLRLKRQQQINDGLVTRPRRLSAAGQQAREQVRERAGKGRPDAIARARARDARVQRAMDALDVAVPPAHAENGPSAPDDRRGSQMVAAYAARTATVKNDPTVRRILARLTEERRRPNAQETTILRRAVRGAQQRASLGTLDAATADSTNAVLGEDAQRILTYLDHAVNSGLTLDQTLALMHTQVDAVTSRGRD
;
A
#
# COMPACT_ATOMS: atom_id res chain seq x y z
N MET A 1 -29.04 9.68 3.99
CA MET A 1 -28.92 10.85 3.11
C MET A 1 -28.49 10.33 1.76
N ALA A 2 -29.35 10.41 0.75
CA ALA A 2 -28.95 10.13 -0.62
C ALA A 2 -28.19 11.35 -1.14
N PHE A 3 -26.99 11.15 -1.66
CA PHE A 3 -26.26 12.24 -2.30
C PHE A 3 -26.83 12.47 -3.70
N THR A 4 -27.05 13.74 -4.02
CA THR A 4 -27.37 14.21 -5.37
C THR A 4 -26.15 14.93 -5.93
N PRO A 5 -26.04 15.13 -7.26
CA PRO A 5 -24.93 15.89 -7.84
C PRO A 5 -24.74 17.27 -7.18
N GLN A 6 -25.82 17.97 -6.87
CA GLN A 6 -25.78 19.29 -6.23
C GLN A 6 -25.33 19.25 -4.77
N THR A 7 -25.56 18.12 -4.08
CA THR A 7 -25.23 17.97 -2.65
C THR A 7 -23.94 17.19 -2.43
N TRP A 8 -23.28 16.74 -3.50
CA TRP A 8 -22.02 16.00 -3.40
C TRP A 8 -20.93 16.88 -2.78
N PRO A 9 -20.18 16.39 -1.76
CA PRO A 9 -19.13 17.18 -1.12
C PRO A 9 -17.88 17.30 -2.00
N GLY A 10 -17.41 18.53 -2.23
CA GLY A 10 -16.30 18.83 -3.15
C GLY A 10 -14.94 18.25 -2.73
N ARG A 11 -14.69 18.10 -1.42
CA ARG A 11 -13.45 17.56 -0.86
C ARG A 11 -13.40 16.02 -0.79
N VAL A 12 -14.48 15.34 -1.13
CA VAL A 12 -14.52 13.87 -1.04
C VAL A 12 -13.95 13.23 -2.29
N ILE A 13 -13.09 12.23 -2.09
CA ILE A 13 -12.58 11.37 -3.16
C ILE A 13 -13.63 10.28 -3.40
N PRO A 14 -14.24 10.19 -4.59
CA PRO A 14 -15.22 9.16 -4.89
C PRO A 14 -14.52 7.79 -4.98
N ALA A 15 -15.11 6.77 -4.35
CA ALA A 15 -14.53 5.42 -4.28
C ALA A 15 -15.22 4.42 -5.23
N ASP A 16 -16.51 4.61 -5.50
CA ASP A 16 -17.32 3.71 -6.32
C ASP A 16 -17.77 4.39 -7.60
N ARG A 17 -18.13 3.60 -8.63
CA ARG A 17 -18.62 4.11 -9.92
C ARG A 17 -19.76 5.12 -9.78
N GLU A 18 -20.75 4.85 -8.93
CA GLU A 18 -21.87 5.78 -8.70
C GLU A 18 -21.41 7.11 -8.09
N GLN A 19 -20.43 7.05 -7.17
CA GLN A 19 -19.85 8.24 -6.56
C GLN A 19 -19.06 9.06 -7.59
N VAL A 20 -18.34 8.39 -8.49
CA VAL A 20 -17.62 9.02 -9.59
C VAL A 20 -18.59 9.72 -10.54
N GLU A 21 -19.70 9.07 -10.90
CA GLU A 21 -20.73 9.69 -11.73
C GLU A 21 -21.35 10.94 -11.07
N LEU A 22 -21.65 10.88 -9.77
CA LEU A 22 -22.16 12.03 -9.01
C LEU A 22 -21.14 13.17 -8.91
N ALA A 23 -19.87 12.84 -8.62
CA ALA A 23 -18.78 13.81 -8.53
C ALA A 23 -18.52 14.50 -9.88
N THR A 24 -18.52 13.74 -10.97
CA THR A 24 -18.37 14.26 -12.33
C THR A 24 -19.55 15.14 -12.72
N ARG A 25 -20.79 14.73 -12.45
CA ARG A 25 -21.99 15.57 -12.70
C ARG A 25 -21.96 16.86 -11.90
N LYS A 26 -21.47 16.83 -10.67
CA LYS A 26 -21.26 18.05 -9.89
C LYS A 26 -20.25 18.97 -10.57
N LEU A 27 -19.08 18.45 -10.93
CA LEU A 27 -18.02 19.21 -11.57
C LEU A 27 -18.49 19.85 -12.89
N PHE A 28 -19.18 19.07 -13.74
CA PHE A 28 -19.73 19.55 -15.01
C PHE A 28 -20.84 20.59 -14.80
N GLY A 29 -21.73 20.40 -13.82
CA GLY A 29 -22.76 21.38 -13.51
C GLY A 29 -22.20 22.73 -13.05
N GLU A 30 -21.03 22.73 -12.41
CA GLU A 30 -20.37 23.95 -11.90
C GLU A 30 -19.44 24.60 -12.94
N LEU A 31 -18.73 23.82 -13.77
CA LEU A 31 -17.76 24.33 -14.74
C LEU A 31 -18.31 24.51 -16.17
N PHE A 32 -19.26 23.66 -16.58
CA PHE A 32 -19.79 23.62 -17.93
C PHE A 32 -21.34 23.59 -17.92
N PRO A 33 -22.00 24.69 -17.50
CA PRO A 33 -23.46 24.74 -17.47
C PRO A 33 -24.07 24.37 -18.83
N GLY A 34 -25.02 23.44 -18.82
CA GLY A 34 -25.73 22.99 -20.03
C GLY A 34 -25.03 21.91 -20.87
N HIS A 35 -23.82 21.50 -20.53
CA HIS A 35 -23.14 20.37 -21.19
C HIS A 35 -23.50 19.03 -20.52
N PRO A 36 -23.93 18.01 -21.29
CA PRO A 36 -24.22 16.70 -20.72
C PRO A 36 -22.93 16.01 -20.27
N VAL A 37 -23.02 15.21 -19.20
CA VAL A 37 -21.91 14.35 -18.79
C VAL A 37 -21.82 13.15 -19.70
N THR A 38 -20.70 13.02 -20.42
CA THR A 38 -20.39 11.88 -21.28
C THR A 38 -19.71 10.76 -20.50
N SER A 39 -19.76 9.53 -21.05
CA SER A 39 -18.99 8.39 -20.51
C SER A 39 -17.48 8.62 -20.60
N GLU A 40 -17.04 9.39 -21.59
CA GLU A 40 -15.64 9.78 -21.79
C GLU A 40 -15.16 10.71 -20.67
N ALA A 41 -15.94 11.75 -20.35
CA ALA A 41 -15.65 12.63 -19.22
C ALA A 41 -15.53 11.86 -17.90
N ILE A 42 -16.42 10.90 -17.67
CA ILE A 42 -16.37 10.00 -16.51
C ILE A 42 -15.07 9.18 -16.52
N ALA A 43 -14.68 8.60 -17.65
CA ALA A 43 -13.47 7.79 -17.76
C ALA A 43 -12.19 8.61 -17.52
N ILE A 44 -12.13 9.84 -18.05
CA ILE A 44 -11.02 10.76 -17.83
C ILE A 44 -10.89 11.08 -16.33
N LEU A 45 -11.98 11.52 -15.71
CA LEU A 45 -11.98 11.95 -14.30
C LEU A 45 -11.80 10.79 -13.33
N ASN A 46 -12.29 9.59 -13.66
CA ASN A 46 -12.09 8.39 -12.85
C ASN A 46 -10.59 8.14 -12.57
N ARG A 47 -9.74 8.33 -13.59
CA ARG A 47 -8.29 8.18 -13.45
C ARG A 47 -7.68 9.16 -12.45
N TRP A 48 -8.24 10.37 -12.35
CA TRP A 48 -7.81 11.39 -11.38
C TRP A 48 -8.30 11.05 -9.97
N PHE A 49 -9.55 10.61 -9.84
CA PHE A 49 -10.11 10.18 -8.57
C PHE A 49 -9.36 8.97 -7.99
N ASP A 50 -8.99 7.99 -8.84
CA ASP A 50 -8.15 6.85 -8.44
C ASP A 50 -6.76 7.27 -7.91
N ALA A 51 -6.24 8.41 -8.38
CA ALA A 51 -5.01 9.02 -7.88
C ALA A 51 -5.19 9.84 -6.60
N GLY A 52 -6.36 9.79 -5.97
CA GLY A 52 -6.66 10.49 -4.72
C GLY A 52 -7.08 11.95 -4.88
N TRP A 53 -7.44 12.37 -6.09
CA TRP A 53 -7.93 13.73 -6.33
C TRP A 53 -9.40 13.86 -5.93
N CYS A 54 -9.80 15.04 -5.48
CA CYS A 54 -11.20 15.38 -5.22
C CYS A 54 -11.69 16.44 -6.21
N VAL A 55 -13.01 16.66 -6.29
CA VAL A 55 -13.63 17.67 -7.19
C VAL A 55 -13.02 19.06 -6.98
N ASP A 56 -12.82 19.47 -5.73
CA ASP A 56 -12.21 20.76 -5.41
C ASP A 56 -10.72 20.82 -5.83
N ALA A 57 -9.99 19.70 -5.76
CA ALA A 57 -8.61 19.66 -6.21
C ALA A 57 -8.53 19.81 -7.74
N ILE A 58 -9.44 19.18 -8.48
CA ILE A 58 -9.53 19.30 -9.93
C ILE A 58 -9.86 20.74 -10.33
N LYS A 59 -10.82 21.40 -9.67
CA LYS A 59 -11.10 22.83 -9.93
C LYS A 59 -9.88 23.71 -9.72
N VAL A 60 -9.21 23.55 -8.58
CA VAL A 60 -7.99 24.31 -8.28
C VAL A 60 -6.89 24.05 -9.31
N ALA A 61 -6.78 22.83 -9.83
CA ALA A 61 -5.82 22.49 -10.88
C ALA A 61 -6.20 23.00 -12.28
N LEU A 62 -7.46 23.31 -12.53
CA LEU A 62 -7.90 23.98 -13.75
C LEU A 62 -7.60 25.49 -13.70
N ASP A 63 -7.74 26.09 -12.52
CA ASP A 63 -7.48 27.51 -12.29
C ASP A 63 -5.98 27.82 -12.15
N ASN A 64 -5.20 26.88 -11.62
CA ASN A 64 -3.78 27.07 -11.30
C ASN A 64 -2.88 26.06 -12.00
N LEU A 65 -1.65 26.48 -12.30
CA LEU A 65 -0.57 25.61 -12.77
C LEU A 65 0.18 24.97 -11.58
N PRO A 66 0.82 23.81 -11.78
CA PRO A 66 1.59 23.15 -10.72
C PRO A 66 2.78 23.97 -10.22
N GLU A 67 3.28 24.92 -11.02
CA GLU A 67 4.38 25.83 -10.67
C GLU A 67 3.97 27.00 -9.75
N GLY A 68 2.71 27.02 -9.29
CA GLY A 68 2.24 28.07 -8.36
C GLY A 68 1.99 29.43 -9.03
N GLN A 69 1.91 29.48 -10.35
CA GLN A 69 1.42 30.68 -11.05
C GLN A 69 -0.09 30.82 -10.82
N GLU A 70 -0.44 31.59 -9.78
CA GLU A 70 -1.81 32.00 -9.49
C GLU A 70 -2.28 33.03 -10.53
N GLY A 71 -3.50 32.88 -11.04
CA GLY A 71 -4.16 33.90 -11.87
C GLY A 71 -4.20 33.66 -13.38
N PHE A 72 -3.72 32.52 -13.87
CA PHE A 72 -3.91 32.15 -15.28
C PHE A 72 -5.25 31.45 -15.46
N GLN A 73 -6.37 32.19 -15.46
CA GLN A 73 -7.69 31.66 -15.80
C GLN A 73 -7.78 31.46 -17.33
N PRO A 74 -7.59 30.23 -17.85
CA PRO A 74 -7.78 29.99 -19.28
C PRO A 74 -9.27 30.11 -19.61
N GLN A 75 -9.61 30.81 -20.68
CA GLN A 75 -10.91 30.62 -21.28
C GLN A 75 -10.87 29.35 -22.13
N ARG A 76 -11.89 28.51 -21.99
CA ARG A 76 -12.14 27.43 -22.96
C ARG A 76 -12.36 28.07 -24.32
N GLY A 77 -11.74 27.53 -25.37
CA GLY A 77 -12.02 28.02 -26.72
C GLY A 77 -13.49 27.74 -27.10
N ASP A 78 -14.13 28.62 -27.88
CA ASP A 78 -15.55 28.50 -28.24
C ASP A 78 -15.90 27.17 -28.96
N ARG A 79 -14.91 26.51 -29.57
CA ARG A 79 -15.05 25.23 -30.29
C ARG A 79 -14.46 24.03 -29.55
N GLU A 80 -13.86 24.23 -28.38
CA GLU A 80 -13.21 23.17 -27.61
C GLU A 80 -14.24 22.38 -26.79
N SER A 81 -14.20 21.05 -26.88
CA SER A 81 -15.07 20.21 -26.05
C SER A 81 -14.67 20.33 -24.57
N PRO A 82 -15.61 20.19 -23.61
CA PRO A 82 -15.28 20.12 -22.19
C PRO A 82 -14.21 19.08 -21.88
N GLU A 83 -14.25 17.92 -22.55
CA GLU A 83 -13.33 16.82 -22.40
C GLU A 83 -11.92 17.20 -22.85
N ASP A 84 -11.77 17.79 -24.04
CA ASP A 84 -10.49 18.26 -24.57
C ASP A 84 -9.87 19.32 -23.66
N PHE A 85 -10.70 20.23 -23.14
CA PHE A 85 -10.26 21.25 -22.20
C PHE A 85 -9.71 20.64 -20.91
N LEU A 86 -10.42 19.66 -20.33
CA LEU A 86 -9.97 18.94 -19.14
C LEU A 86 -8.64 18.22 -19.42
N VAL A 87 -8.53 17.50 -20.54
CA VAL A 87 -7.30 16.80 -20.91
C VAL A 87 -6.14 17.76 -21.10
N ARG A 88 -6.32 18.83 -21.88
CA ARG A 88 -5.29 19.84 -22.16
C ARG A 88 -4.75 20.47 -20.88
N ARG A 89 -5.62 20.76 -19.91
CA ARG A 89 -5.20 21.41 -18.66
C ARG A 89 -4.62 20.45 -17.65
N LEU A 90 -5.27 19.32 -17.43
CA LEU A 90 -4.80 18.33 -16.49
C LEU A 90 -3.52 17.64 -16.97
N ARG A 91 -3.22 17.64 -18.29
CA ARG A 91 -1.93 17.20 -18.84
C ARG A 91 -0.74 17.90 -18.18
N LYS A 92 -0.87 19.19 -17.84
CA LYS A 92 0.23 19.94 -17.19
C LYS A 92 0.54 19.48 -15.78
N TRP A 93 -0.35 18.70 -15.17
CA TRP A 93 -0.15 18.11 -13.84
C TRP A 93 0.50 16.71 -13.90
N PHE A 94 0.92 16.27 -15.09
CA PHE A 94 1.83 15.14 -15.28
C PHE A 94 3.29 15.62 -15.27
N ARG A 95 4.20 14.74 -14.86
CA ARG A 95 5.64 15.00 -14.97
C ARG A 95 6.07 14.84 -16.44
N ASP A 96 6.74 15.85 -17.00
CA ASP A 96 7.24 15.88 -18.38
C ASP A 96 8.29 14.79 -18.69
N SER A 97 8.80 14.05 -17.69
CA SER A 97 9.86 13.05 -17.89
C SER A 97 9.39 11.64 -18.26
N ASP A 98 8.09 11.36 -18.17
CA ASP A 98 7.57 10.02 -18.35
C ASP A 98 6.60 9.99 -19.53
N ASP A 99 7.11 9.58 -20.71
CA ASP A 99 6.31 9.24 -21.90
C ASP A 99 5.35 8.06 -21.66
N ASP A 100 5.43 7.43 -20.48
CA ASP A 100 4.53 6.39 -20.02
C ASP A 100 3.24 7.01 -19.43
N PHE A 101 2.29 7.28 -20.33
CA PHE A 101 0.88 7.55 -19.99
C PHE A 101 0.27 6.48 -19.05
N GLU A 102 0.90 5.31 -18.89
CA GLU A 102 0.31 4.13 -18.27
C GLU A 102 0.57 3.93 -16.76
N ARG A 103 1.51 4.61 -16.09
CA ARG A 103 1.68 4.41 -14.63
C ARG A 103 2.13 5.65 -13.84
N ASN A 104 1.16 6.31 -13.22
CA ASN A 104 1.28 6.95 -11.89
C ASN A 104 2.21 8.16 -11.68
N ALA A 105 2.84 8.76 -12.68
CA ALA A 105 3.65 9.98 -12.50
C ALA A 105 2.83 11.29 -12.44
N ARG A 106 1.73 11.30 -11.68
CA ARG A 106 0.93 12.52 -11.45
C ARG A 106 1.48 13.28 -10.26
N LEU A 107 1.49 14.62 -10.35
CA LEU A 107 1.81 15.46 -9.20
C LEU A 107 0.75 15.28 -8.11
N ALA A 108 1.15 15.52 -6.86
CA ALA A 108 0.23 15.47 -5.73
C ALA A 108 -0.92 16.47 -5.95
N PRO A 109 -2.16 16.14 -5.54
CA PRO A 109 -3.29 17.03 -5.72
C PRO A 109 -3.04 18.34 -4.95
N PRO A 110 -3.41 19.51 -5.52
CA PRO A 110 -3.22 20.80 -4.86
C PRO A 110 -4.03 20.92 -3.56
N ARG A 111 -5.10 20.14 -3.43
CA ARG A 111 -5.87 19.99 -2.19
C ARG A 111 -6.04 18.52 -1.86
N ALA A 112 -5.62 18.14 -0.65
CA ALA A 112 -5.83 16.80 -0.14
C ALA A 112 -7.33 16.50 -0.05
N GLY A 113 -7.76 15.43 -0.73
CA GLY A 113 -9.10 14.89 -0.58
C GLY A 113 -9.25 14.12 0.74
N GLN A 114 -10.51 13.88 1.13
CA GLN A 114 -10.86 13.06 2.27
C GLN A 114 -11.82 11.94 1.87
N SER A 115 -11.88 10.86 2.65
CA SER A 115 -12.87 9.81 2.42
C SER A 115 -14.28 10.27 2.80
N LEU A 116 -15.29 9.66 2.19
CA LEU A 116 -16.70 9.96 2.45
C LEU A 116 -17.07 9.75 3.92
N ASP A 117 -16.57 8.68 4.53
CA ASP A 117 -16.77 8.39 5.96
C ASP A 117 -16.22 9.50 6.85
N MET A 118 -15.03 9.99 6.53
CA MET A 118 -14.39 11.08 7.28
C MET A 118 -15.22 12.37 7.15
N HIS A 119 -15.68 12.68 5.93
CA HIS A 119 -16.58 13.81 5.69
C HIS A 119 -17.87 13.72 6.51
N LEU A 120 -18.54 12.56 6.51
CA LEU A 120 -19.78 12.36 7.26
C LEU A 120 -19.56 12.45 8.78
N ARG A 121 -18.43 11.96 9.28
CA ARG A 121 -18.05 12.10 10.69
C ARG A 121 -17.86 13.56 11.07
N LEU A 122 -17.10 14.33 10.29
CA LEU A 122 -16.90 15.76 10.52
C LEU A 122 -18.21 16.53 10.45
N LYS A 123 -19.04 16.26 9.43
CA LYS A 123 -20.36 16.90 9.27
C LYS A 123 -21.26 16.61 10.47
N ARG A 124 -21.28 15.37 10.96
CA ARG A 124 -22.04 15.00 12.17
C ARG A 124 -21.49 15.70 13.41
N GLN A 125 -20.17 15.82 13.54
CA GLN A 125 -19.54 16.52 14.65
C GLN A 125 -19.85 18.03 14.62
N GLN A 126 -19.85 18.65 13.44
CA GLN A 126 -20.29 20.04 13.25
C GLN A 126 -21.75 20.20 13.64
N GLN A 127 -22.66 19.36 13.13
CA GLN A 127 -24.08 19.40 13.52
C GLN A 127 -24.32 19.23 15.03
N ILE A 128 -23.46 18.46 15.70
CA ILE A 128 -23.49 18.30 17.16
C ILE A 128 -23.03 19.59 17.86
N ASN A 129 -21.98 20.24 17.34
CA ASN A 129 -21.45 21.48 17.91
C ASN A 129 -22.40 22.66 17.66
N ASP A 130 -23.05 22.70 16.49
CA ASP A 130 -24.03 23.71 16.08
C ASP A 130 -25.40 23.49 16.76
N GLY A 131 -25.55 22.43 17.56
CA GLY A 131 -26.77 22.12 18.29
C GLY A 131 -27.92 21.56 17.43
N LEU A 132 -27.71 21.37 16.12
CA LEU A 132 -28.69 20.82 15.18
C LEU A 132 -28.98 19.33 15.42
N VAL A 133 -28.01 18.60 15.98
CA VAL A 133 -28.17 17.18 16.33
C VAL A 133 -27.84 17.00 17.81
N THR A 134 -28.78 16.43 18.55
CA THR A 134 -28.56 16.07 19.95
C THR A 134 -27.43 15.06 20.04
N ARG A 135 -26.42 15.35 20.89
CA ARG A 135 -25.38 14.37 21.22
C ARG A 135 -26.06 13.06 21.62
N PRO A 136 -25.59 11.89 21.14
CA PRO A 136 -26.10 10.62 21.62
C PRO A 136 -26.06 10.65 23.15
N ARG A 137 -27.23 10.43 23.79
CA ARG A 137 -27.37 10.52 25.25
C ARG A 137 -26.26 9.69 25.88
N ARG A 138 -25.54 10.28 26.85
CA ARG A 138 -24.60 9.52 27.68
C ARG A 138 -25.36 8.31 28.20
N LEU A 139 -24.73 7.13 28.15
CA LEU A 139 -25.35 5.92 28.67
C LEU A 139 -25.81 6.19 30.10
N SER A 140 -27.03 5.78 30.42
CA SER A 140 -27.52 5.79 31.79
C SER A 140 -26.59 4.96 32.69
N ALA A 141 -26.65 5.16 34.01
CA ALA A 141 -25.86 4.36 34.94
C ALA A 141 -26.02 2.83 34.68
N ALA A 142 -27.26 2.39 34.39
CA ALA A 142 -27.54 1.01 33.98
C ALA A 142 -26.87 0.61 32.65
N GLY A 143 -26.81 1.50 31.66
CA GLY A 143 -26.12 1.25 30.40
C GLY A 143 -24.60 1.23 30.53
N GLN A 144 -24.03 2.00 31.46
CA GLN A 144 -22.61 1.96 31.80
C GLN A 144 -22.25 0.63 32.48
N GLN A 145 -23.05 0.22 33.47
CA GLN A 145 -22.89 -1.08 34.13
C GLN A 145 -23.04 -2.25 33.15
N ALA A 146 -24.01 -2.21 32.22
CA ALA A 146 -24.15 -3.24 31.20
C ALA A 146 -22.91 -3.32 30.28
N ARG A 147 -22.32 -2.17 29.90
CA ARG A 147 -21.07 -2.16 29.13
C ARG A 147 -19.88 -2.69 29.91
N GLU A 148 -19.77 -2.37 31.19
CA GLU A 148 -18.72 -2.89 32.06
C GLU A 148 -18.85 -4.40 32.21
N GLN A 149 -20.06 -4.92 32.46
CA GLN A 149 -20.30 -6.36 32.51
C GLN A 149 -19.96 -7.07 31.19
N VAL A 150 -20.26 -6.47 30.04
CA VAL A 150 -19.86 -7.02 28.73
C VAL A 150 -18.34 -6.99 28.55
N ARG A 151 -17.67 -5.90 28.95
CA ARG A 151 -16.20 -5.80 28.90
C ARG A 151 -15.53 -6.80 29.83
N GLU A 152 -16.05 -6.98 31.04
CA GLU A 152 -15.57 -7.96 31.99
C GLU A 152 -15.77 -9.39 31.48
N ARG A 153 -16.93 -9.70 30.91
CA ARG A 153 -17.18 -11.01 30.27
C ARG A 153 -16.26 -11.25 29.07
N ALA A 154 -15.99 -10.24 28.26
CA ALA A 154 -15.05 -10.33 27.14
C ALA A 154 -13.58 -10.37 27.59
N GLY A 155 -13.28 -9.85 28.78
CA GLY A 155 -11.96 -9.88 29.41
C GLY A 155 -11.68 -11.17 30.17
N LYS A 156 -12.72 -11.87 30.67
CA LYS A 156 -12.58 -13.17 31.34
C LYS A 156 -12.01 -14.20 30.35
N GLY A 157 -10.76 -14.60 30.59
CA GLY A 157 -10.03 -15.58 29.78
C GLY A 157 -9.00 -14.99 28.83
N ARG A 158 -8.90 -13.65 28.71
CA ARG A 158 -7.84 -13.01 27.91
C ARG A 158 -6.65 -12.69 28.83
N PRO A 159 -5.44 -13.22 28.57
CA PRO A 159 -4.28 -12.87 29.38
C PRO A 159 -3.98 -11.37 29.23
N ASP A 160 -3.66 -10.72 30.35
CA ASP A 160 -3.33 -9.29 30.40
C ASP A 160 -2.32 -8.94 29.28
N ALA A 161 -2.61 -7.86 28.56
CA ALA A 161 -1.81 -7.43 27.42
C ALA A 161 -0.38 -7.07 27.85
N ILE A 162 -0.25 -6.47 29.04
CA ILE A 162 1.05 -6.08 29.61
C ILE A 162 1.82 -7.34 30.03
N ALA A 163 1.16 -8.28 30.71
CA ALA A 163 1.76 -9.57 31.06
C ALA A 163 2.25 -10.35 29.82
N ARG A 164 1.49 -10.33 28.72
CA ARG A 164 1.91 -10.97 27.45
C ARG A 164 3.10 -10.29 26.80
N ALA A 165 3.16 -8.96 26.82
CA ALA A 165 4.31 -8.21 26.32
C ALA A 165 5.56 -8.55 27.13
N ARG A 166 5.48 -8.47 28.47
CA ARG A 166 6.60 -8.83 29.36
C ARG A 166 7.05 -10.27 29.20
N ALA A 167 6.14 -11.22 29.05
CA ALA A 167 6.47 -12.62 28.81
C ALA A 167 7.18 -12.84 27.47
N ARG A 168 6.82 -12.06 26.44
CA ARG A 168 7.51 -12.06 25.15
C ARG A 168 8.92 -11.48 25.29
N ASP A 169 9.06 -10.35 25.96
CA ASP A 169 10.36 -9.68 26.16
C ASP A 169 11.30 -10.57 26.99
N ALA A 170 10.80 -11.18 28.07
CA ALA A 170 11.58 -12.13 28.86
C ALA A 170 11.98 -13.39 28.08
N ARG A 171 11.20 -13.78 27.06
CA ARG A 171 11.53 -14.91 26.17
C ARG A 171 12.61 -14.52 25.17
N VAL A 172 12.55 -13.29 24.64
CA VAL A 172 13.58 -12.74 23.76
C VAL A 172 14.88 -12.58 24.52
N GLN A 173 14.84 -11.98 25.72
CA GLN A 173 16.03 -11.82 26.55
C GLN A 173 16.68 -13.17 26.88
N ARG A 174 15.89 -14.15 27.33
CA ARG A 174 16.41 -15.51 27.54
C ARG A 174 16.99 -16.17 26.29
N ALA A 175 16.47 -15.84 25.10
CA ALA A 175 17.03 -16.33 23.86
C ALA A 175 18.35 -15.63 23.51
N MET A 176 18.47 -14.32 23.79
CA MET A 176 19.72 -13.56 23.62
C MET A 176 20.78 -13.98 24.64
N ASP A 177 20.39 -14.21 25.89
CA ASP A 177 21.28 -14.72 26.96
C ASP A 177 21.71 -16.17 26.68
N ALA A 178 20.86 -16.99 26.03
CA ALA A 178 21.25 -18.33 25.58
C ALA A 178 22.13 -18.32 24.33
N LEU A 179 22.15 -17.21 23.59
CA LEU A 179 23.01 -16.95 22.43
C LEU A 179 24.33 -16.30 22.84
N ASP A 180 24.72 -16.37 24.12
CA ASP A 180 26.01 -15.91 24.66
C ASP A 180 27.18 -16.76 24.12
N VAL A 181 27.33 -16.68 22.80
CA VAL A 181 28.52 -16.96 22.04
C VAL A 181 29.30 -15.66 22.13
N ALA A 182 30.55 -15.73 22.58
CA ALA A 182 31.50 -14.63 22.43
C ALA A 182 31.71 -14.40 20.93
N VAL A 183 30.81 -13.64 20.30
CA VAL A 183 30.94 -13.19 18.93
C VAL A 183 32.16 -12.28 18.95
N PRO A 184 33.29 -12.67 18.31
CA PRO A 184 34.39 -11.75 18.14
C PRO A 184 33.81 -10.51 17.46
N PRO A 185 34.21 -9.28 17.84
CA PRO A 185 33.71 -8.09 17.18
C PRO A 185 33.91 -8.32 15.68
N ALA A 186 32.79 -8.38 14.94
CA ALA A 186 32.82 -8.57 13.51
C ALA A 186 33.84 -7.57 12.97
N HIS A 187 34.86 -8.07 12.28
CA HIS A 187 35.98 -7.26 11.81
C HIS A 187 35.43 -5.98 11.21
N ALA A 188 35.55 -4.88 11.98
CA ALA A 188 35.27 -3.54 11.53
C ALA A 188 36.44 -3.16 10.62
N GLU A 189 36.57 -3.85 9.50
CA GLU A 189 37.36 -3.34 8.41
C GLU A 189 36.64 -2.07 7.95
N ASN A 190 37.35 -0.95 8.12
CA ASN A 190 36.96 0.40 7.77
C ASN A 190 36.84 0.53 6.24
N GLY A 191 35.92 -0.20 5.63
CA GLY A 191 35.41 0.10 4.30
C GLY A 191 34.47 1.31 4.41
N PRO A 192 34.45 2.21 3.40
CA PRO A 192 33.45 3.27 3.37
C PRO A 192 32.07 2.62 3.46
N SER A 193 31.32 2.98 4.52
CA SER A 193 29.93 2.55 4.68
C SER A 193 29.18 2.82 3.37
N ALA A 194 28.52 1.79 2.84
CA ALA A 194 27.68 1.98 1.66
C ALA A 194 26.72 3.15 1.92
N PRO A 195 26.56 4.11 0.98
CA PRO A 195 25.67 5.27 1.17
C PRO A 195 24.26 4.80 1.56
N ASP A 196 23.58 5.57 2.41
CA ASP A 196 22.31 5.15 3.04
C ASP A 196 21.23 4.72 2.02
N ASP A 197 21.25 5.28 0.81
CA ASP A 197 20.36 4.88 -0.29
C ASP A 197 20.57 3.41 -0.72
N ARG A 198 21.81 2.91 -0.69
CA ARG A 198 22.15 1.51 -1.00
C ARG A 198 21.75 0.57 0.12
N ARG A 199 21.81 1.01 1.38
CA ARG A 199 21.31 0.23 2.53
C ARG A 199 19.79 0.04 2.47
N GLY A 200 19.06 1.07 2.07
CA GLY A 200 17.63 0.99 1.78
C GLY A 200 17.32 -0.05 0.70
N SER A 201 18.03 0.02 -0.44
CA SER A 201 17.89 -0.93 -1.55
C SER A 201 18.18 -2.37 -1.13
N GLN A 202 19.25 -2.61 -0.35
CA GLN A 202 19.60 -3.95 0.16
C GLN A 202 18.54 -4.53 1.10
N MET A 203 17.98 -3.72 2.02
CA MET A 203 16.91 -4.19 2.90
C MET A 203 15.63 -4.53 2.13
N VAL A 204 15.29 -3.73 1.11
CA VAL A 204 14.14 -4.00 0.23
C VAL A 204 14.38 -5.25 -0.61
N ALA A 205 15.57 -5.42 -1.19
CA ALA A 205 15.96 -6.60 -1.94
C ALA A 205 15.94 -7.87 -1.07
N ALA A 206 16.46 -7.81 0.16
CA ALA A 206 16.39 -8.91 1.12
C ALA A 206 14.93 -9.26 1.51
N TYR A 207 14.05 -8.25 1.62
CA TYR A 207 12.63 -8.49 1.85
C TYR A 207 11.93 -9.11 0.62
N ALA A 208 12.22 -8.61 -0.59
CA ALA A 208 11.69 -9.14 -1.83
C ALA A 208 12.16 -10.59 -2.08
N ALA A 209 13.44 -10.89 -1.83
CA ALA A 209 13.99 -12.23 -1.94
C ALA A 209 13.31 -13.22 -0.97
N ARG A 210 13.09 -12.81 0.28
CA ARG A 210 12.38 -13.63 1.28
C ARG A 210 10.92 -13.87 0.92
N THR A 211 10.23 -12.86 0.39
CA THR A 211 8.83 -13.02 -0.01
C THR A 211 8.69 -13.85 -1.28
N ALA A 212 9.61 -13.70 -2.24
CA ALA A 212 9.67 -14.49 -3.46
C ALA A 212 9.98 -15.98 -3.18
N THR A 213 10.97 -16.28 -2.34
CA THR A 213 11.30 -17.66 -1.92
C THR A 213 10.14 -18.34 -1.21
N VAL A 214 9.41 -17.62 -0.34
CA VAL A 214 8.21 -18.16 0.32
C VAL A 214 7.07 -18.41 -0.67
N LYS A 215 6.86 -17.51 -1.64
CA LYS A 215 5.85 -17.67 -2.70
C LYS A 215 6.19 -18.84 -3.62
N ASN A 216 7.47 -19.07 -3.89
CA ASN A 216 7.97 -20.12 -4.76
C ASN A 216 8.20 -21.47 -4.06
N ASP A 217 7.89 -21.56 -2.76
CA ASP A 217 7.95 -22.83 -2.04
C ASP A 217 7.03 -23.89 -2.68
N PRO A 218 7.54 -25.10 -2.99
CA PRO A 218 6.78 -26.12 -3.71
C PRO A 218 5.54 -26.59 -2.95
N THR A 219 5.59 -26.58 -1.62
CA THR A 219 4.46 -27.00 -0.78
C THR A 219 3.36 -25.94 -0.80
N VAL A 220 3.74 -24.67 -0.70
CA VAL A 220 2.81 -23.53 -0.79
C VAL A 220 2.17 -23.46 -2.17
N ARG A 221 2.95 -23.56 -3.26
CA ARG A 221 2.43 -23.55 -4.64
C ARG A 221 1.46 -24.70 -4.90
N ARG A 222 1.77 -25.92 -4.47
CA ARG A 222 0.89 -27.08 -4.65
C ARG A 222 -0.46 -26.91 -3.96
N ILE A 223 -0.48 -26.38 -2.74
CA ILE A 223 -1.72 -26.15 -2.00
C ILE A 223 -2.54 -25.03 -2.64
N LEU A 224 -1.89 -23.93 -3.04
CA LEU A 224 -2.58 -22.82 -3.70
C LEU A 224 -3.12 -23.21 -5.08
N ALA A 225 -2.34 -23.94 -5.90
CA ALA A 225 -2.75 -24.43 -7.21
C ALA A 225 -4.01 -25.30 -7.10
N ARG A 226 -4.02 -26.24 -6.15
CA ARG A 226 -5.19 -27.08 -5.88
C ARG A 226 -6.42 -26.25 -5.47
N LEU A 227 -6.26 -25.26 -4.59
CA LEU A 227 -7.37 -24.40 -4.17
C LEU A 227 -7.90 -23.52 -5.31
N THR A 228 -7.04 -23.09 -6.23
CA THR A 228 -7.43 -22.33 -7.41
C THR A 228 -8.15 -23.19 -8.46
N GLU A 229 -7.70 -24.42 -8.69
CA GLU A 229 -8.35 -25.39 -9.58
C GLU A 229 -9.75 -25.75 -9.08
N GLU A 230 -9.89 -26.00 -7.77
CA GLU A 230 -11.17 -26.33 -7.14
C GLU A 230 -12.08 -25.09 -6.93
N ARG A 231 -11.60 -23.87 -7.23
CA ARG A 231 -12.28 -22.58 -7.00
C ARG A 231 -12.94 -22.46 -5.61
N ARG A 232 -12.31 -23.03 -4.59
CA ARG A 232 -12.87 -23.18 -3.24
C ARG A 232 -12.05 -22.42 -2.20
N ARG A 233 -12.70 -22.03 -1.11
CA ARG A 233 -11.99 -21.54 0.09
C ARG A 233 -11.35 -22.72 0.84
N PRO A 234 -10.13 -22.52 1.41
CA PRO A 234 -9.45 -23.57 2.16
C PRO A 234 -10.21 -23.99 3.42
N ASN A 235 -10.20 -25.29 3.72
CA ASN A 235 -10.73 -25.84 4.97
C ASN A 235 -9.81 -25.52 6.17
N ALA A 236 -10.29 -25.67 7.40
CA ALA A 236 -9.53 -25.42 8.63
C ALA A 236 -8.20 -26.22 8.70
N GLN A 237 -8.22 -27.48 8.26
CA GLN A 237 -7.03 -28.33 8.21
C GLN A 237 -6.03 -27.84 7.14
N GLU A 238 -6.50 -27.54 5.93
CA GLU A 238 -5.69 -27.00 4.83
C GLU A 238 -5.08 -25.64 5.18
N THR A 239 -5.85 -24.81 5.89
CA THR A 239 -5.37 -23.51 6.39
C THR A 239 -4.25 -23.69 7.41
N THR A 240 -4.33 -24.73 8.25
CA THR A 240 -3.29 -25.05 9.24
C THR A 240 -2.02 -25.55 8.55
N ILE A 241 -2.17 -26.42 7.54
CA ILE A 241 -1.06 -26.92 6.72
C ILE A 241 -0.40 -25.77 5.95
N LEU A 242 -1.18 -24.90 5.30
CA LEU A 242 -0.69 -23.71 4.60
C LEU A 242 0.09 -22.79 5.55
N ARG A 243 -0.45 -22.49 6.74
CA ARG A 243 0.24 -21.66 7.73
C ARG A 243 1.56 -22.29 8.19
N ARG A 244 1.60 -23.61 8.38
CA ARG A 244 2.82 -24.32 8.76
C ARG A 244 3.85 -24.29 7.64
N ALA A 245 3.42 -24.52 6.39
CA ALA A 245 4.29 -24.46 5.21
C ALA A 245 4.87 -23.05 5.02
N VAL A 246 4.05 -22.00 5.10
CA VAL A 246 4.49 -20.61 5.00
C VAL A 246 5.47 -20.26 6.11
N ARG A 247 5.21 -20.65 7.37
CA ARG A 247 6.15 -20.42 8.47
C ARG A 247 7.48 -21.15 8.28
N GLY A 248 7.45 -22.39 7.81
CA GLY A 248 8.64 -23.17 7.52
C GLY A 248 9.47 -22.58 6.36
N ALA A 249 8.80 -22.09 5.31
CA ALA A 249 9.45 -21.38 4.21
C ALA A 249 10.05 -20.05 4.68
N GLN A 250 9.35 -19.30 5.54
CA GLN A 250 9.87 -18.05 6.12
C GLN A 250 11.12 -18.28 6.97
N GLN A 251 11.15 -19.35 7.76
CA GLN A 251 12.32 -19.70 8.57
C GLN A 251 13.51 -20.08 7.69
N ARG A 252 13.31 -20.92 6.66
CA ARG A 252 14.36 -21.27 5.70
C ARG A 252 14.89 -20.06 4.91
N ALA A 253 14.00 -19.20 4.44
CA ALA A 253 14.38 -17.95 3.77
C ALA A 253 15.16 -17.01 4.70
N SER A 254 14.86 -17.01 6.00
CA SER A 254 15.59 -16.21 6.99
C SER A 254 16.98 -16.76 7.27
N LEU A 255 17.14 -18.09 7.31
CA LEU A 255 18.46 -18.73 7.38
C LEU A 255 19.25 -18.47 6.10
N GLY A 256 18.61 -18.62 4.94
CA GLY A 256 19.23 -18.31 3.64
C GLY A 256 19.69 -16.85 3.51
N THR A 257 18.99 -15.88 4.10
CA THR A 257 19.49 -14.49 4.15
C THR A 257 20.74 -14.33 4.99
N LEU A 258 20.88 -15.10 6.07
CA LEU A 258 22.08 -15.05 6.91
C LEU A 258 23.25 -15.72 6.21
N ASP A 259 23.02 -16.90 5.62
CA ASP A 259 24.02 -17.63 4.85
C ASP A 259 24.52 -16.81 3.66
N ALA A 260 23.61 -16.13 2.94
CA ALA A 260 23.95 -15.22 1.85
C ALA A 260 24.76 -14.00 2.32
N ALA A 261 24.44 -13.44 3.49
CA ALA A 261 25.18 -12.30 4.05
C ALA A 261 26.59 -12.69 4.51
N THR A 262 26.83 -13.96 4.85
CA THR A 262 28.13 -14.50 5.25
C THR A 262 28.88 -15.21 4.11
N ALA A 263 28.30 -15.25 2.91
CA ALA A 263 28.85 -15.98 1.78
C ALA A 263 30.26 -15.51 1.41
N ASP A 264 30.48 -14.20 1.38
CA ASP A 264 31.75 -13.57 1.03
C ASP A 264 32.87 -13.85 2.04
N SER A 265 32.52 -14.12 3.31
CA SER A 265 33.48 -14.33 4.39
C SER A 265 33.79 -15.80 4.67
N THR A 266 32.90 -16.73 4.31
CA THR A 266 33.00 -18.15 4.70
C THR A 266 33.32 -19.11 3.56
N ASN A 267 33.23 -18.70 2.29
CA ASN A 267 33.42 -19.58 1.11
C ASN A 267 32.63 -20.91 1.21
N ALA A 268 31.54 -20.93 1.98
CA ALA A 268 30.76 -22.13 2.25
C ALA A 268 29.86 -22.47 1.06
N VAL A 269 29.59 -23.76 0.85
CA VAL A 269 28.61 -24.22 -0.15
C VAL A 269 27.22 -23.74 0.28
N LEU A 270 26.72 -22.70 -0.39
CA LEU A 270 25.42 -22.10 -0.12
C LEU A 270 24.28 -23.06 -0.45
N GLY A 271 23.31 -23.18 0.46
CA GLY A 271 22.05 -23.88 0.17
C GLY A 271 21.25 -23.17 -0.92
N GLU A 272 20.32 -23.90 -1.55
CA GLU A 272 19.54 -23.39 -2.70
C GLU A 272 18.79 -22.07 -2.40
N ASP A 273 18.21 -21.94 -1.20
CA ASP A 273 17.53 -20.72 -0.77
C ASP A 273 18.52 -19.56 -0.55
N ALA A 274 19.72 -19.85 -0.04
CA ALA A 274 20.79 -18.87 0.16
C ALA A 274 21.36 -18.37 -1.17
N GLN A 275 21.56 -19.27 -2.14
CA GLN A 275 21.99 -18.92 -3.49
C GLN A 275 20.98 -18.00 -4.17
N ARG A 276 19.68 -18.34 -4.11
CA ARG A 276 18.61 -17.49 -4.67
C ARG A 276 18.66 -16.10 -4.05
N ILE A 277 18.72 -16.01 -2.72
CA ILE A 277 18.76 -14.73 -2.01
C ILE A 277 20.02 -13.94 -2.34
N LEU A 278 21.18 -14.58 -2.45
CA LEU A 278 22.41 -13.94 -2.86
C LEU A 278 22.33 -13.39 -4.29
N THR A 279 21.71 -14.12 -5.22
CA THR A 279 21.43 -13.61 -6.57
C THR A 279 20.54 -12.37 -6.55
N TYR A 280 19.48 -12.35 -5.72
CA TYR A 280 18.65 -11.15 -5.52
C TYR A 280 19.47 -9.95 -5.00
N LEU A 281 20.39 -10.20 -4.06
CA LEU A 281 21.20 -9.15 -3.43
C LEU A 281 22.29 -8.63 -4.37
N ASP A 282 22.99 -9.50 -5.08
CA ASP A 282 24.05 -9.14 -6.02
C ASP A 282 23.49 -8.27 -7.16
N HIS A 283 22.30 -8.58 -7.67
CA HIS A 283 21.64 -7.75 -8.69
C HIS A 283 21.19 -6.40 -8.14
N ALA A 284 20.71 -6.33 -6.90
CA ALA A 284 20.34 -5.06 -6.27
C ALA A 284 21.53 -4.12 -6.06
N VAL A 285 22.74 -4.68 -5.94
CA VAL A 285 24.00 -3.93 -5.74
C VAL A 285 24.67 -3.57 -7.07
N ASN A 286 24.63 -4.46 -8.07
CA ASN A 286 25.37 -4.31 -9.32
C ASN A 286 24.62 -3.57 -10.44
N SER A 287 23.30 -3.45 -10.35
CA SER A 287 22.53 -2.76 -11.37
C SER A 287 22.32 -1.30 -10.99
N GLY A 288 22.87 -0.36 -11.77
CA GLY A 288 22.57 1.08 -11.70
C GLY A 288 21.12 1.42 -12.10
N LEU A 289 20.20 0.50 -11.85
CA LEU A 289 18.79 0.53 -12.21
C LEU A 289 17.97 1.01 -11.02
N THR A 290 16.81 1.58 -11.31
CA THR A 290 15.86 1.99 -10.26
C THR A 290 15.28 0.75 -9.56
N LEU A 291 14.92 0.90 -8.27
CA LEU A 291 14.40 -0.18 -7.42
C LEU A 291 13.27 -1.00 -8.06
N ASP A 292 12.38 -0.36 -8.83
CA ASP A 292 11.26 -1.03 -9.48
C ASP A 292 11.71 -1.86 -10.70
N GLN A 293 12.72 -1.40 -11.44
CA GLN A 293 13.31 -2.13 -12.57
C GLN A 293 14.13 -3.34 -12.08
N THR A 294 14.83 -3.18 -10.96
CA THR A 294 15.57 -4.28 -10.34
C THR A 294 14.60 -5.35 -9.84
N LEU A 295 13.51 -4.98 -9.16
CA LEU A 295 12.49 -5.93 -8.71
C LEU A 295 11.79 -6.65 -9.87
N ALA A 296 11.49 -5.95 -10.98
CA ALA A 296 10.87 -6.55 -12.16
C ALA A 296 11.79 -7.57 -12.85
N LEU A 297 13.08 -7.24 -13.03
CA LEU A 297 14.08 -8.17 -13.59
C LEU A 297 14.38 -9.35 -12.66
N MET A 298 14.40 -9.10 -11.36
CA MET A 298 14.63 -10.15 -10.35
C MET A 298 13.49 -11.16 -10.29
N HIS A 299 12.23 -10.76 -10.54
CA HIS A 299 11.11 -11.68 -10.59
C HIS A 299 11.13 -12.59 -11.83
N THR A 300 11.52 -12.07 -13.01
CA THR A 300 11.53 -12.86 -14.26
C THR A 300 12.65 -13.89 -14.31
N GLN A 301 13.81 -13.61 -13.73
CA GLN A 301 14.98 -14.51 -13.77
C GLN A 301 14.95 -15.60 -12.70
N VAL A 302 14.38 -15.34 -11.52
CA VAL A 302 14.21 -16.40 -10.51
C VAL A 302 13.22 -17.46 -10.98
N ASP A 303 12.19 -17.05 -11.71
CA ASP A 303 11.30 -17.99 -12.39
C ASP A 303 12.06 -18.84 -13.43
N ALA A 304 13.10 -18.29 -14.09
CA ALA A 304 13.97 -19.02 -15.03
C ALA A 304 15.02 -19.95 -14.38
N VAL A 305 15.54 -19.60 -13.19
CA VAL A 305 16.43 -20.49 -12.42
C VAL A 305 15.65 -21.67 -11.86
N THR A 306 14.40 -21.45 -11.42
CA THR A 306 13.53 -22.53 -10.93
C THR A 306 13.05 -23.49 -12.03
N SER A 307 13.06 -23.08 -13.30
CA SER A 307 12.72 -23.97 -14.42
C SER A 307 13.92 -24.81 -14.90
N ARG A 308 15.16 -24.29 -14.80
CA ARG A 308 16.39 -25.03 -15.16
C ARG A 308 16.82 -26.12 -14.18
N GLY A 309 16.43 -26.03 -12.91
CA GLY A 309 16.72 -27.09 -11.91
C GLY A 309 15.78 -28.30 -11.99
N ARG A 310 14.99 -28.43 -13.06
CA ARG A 310 13.94 -29.44 -13.24
C ARG A 310 14.10 -30.30 -14.49
N ASP A 311 15.16 -30.07 -15.26
CA ASP A 311 15.65 -30.95 -16.34
C ASP A 311 16.90 -31.69 -15.84
#